data_AF-A0A382KJS9-F1
#
_entry.id   AF-A0A382KJS9-F1
#
_cell.length_a   1.000
_cell.length_b   1.000
_cell.length_c   1.000
_cell.angle_alpha   90.00
_cell.angle_beta   90.00
_cell.angle_gamma   90.00
#
_symmetry.space_group_name_H-M   'P 1'
#
loop_
_entity.id
_entity.type
_entity.pdbx_description
1 polymer ?
#
loop_
_entity_poly.entity_id
_entity_poly.type
_entity_poly.pdbx_seq_one_letter_code
_entity_poly.pdbx_strand_id
1 'polypeptide(L)'
;MTTKPHFNFDNSFARSLEGFFVSCQAEPAVAPKLLQFNHELAEELGLDPVALDSEAGLAIFSGNVTPEGSEPLAQAYAGHQFGGFASQLGDGRALLLGEVIDIQKRRRDIQLKGSGRTPFSRGGDGKAALGPVLREYLVGEAMHALGIPTTRALAAVSTGEHVYRETPLPGAILTRVAASHIRVGTFELGAARGDVDKVRKLADYAIARHYPDTANTENPYLAFFEAVADAQAALVARWMNIGFIHGVMNTDNMTISGETIDYG
;
A
#
# COMPACT_ATOMS: atom_id res chain seq x y z
N MET A 1 11.42 -18.97 25.08
CA MET A 1 10.68 -19.41 23.89
C MET A 1 10.53 -18.18 23.02
N THR A 2 11.16 -18.13 21.86
CA THR A 2 10.98 -17.01 20.91
C THR A 2 9.57 -17.11 20.34
N THR A 3 8.75 -16.10 20.58
CA THR A 3 7.40 -15.98 20.00
C THR A 3 7.55 -15.84 18.48
N LYS A 4 6.85 -16.69 17.72
CA LYS A 4 6.82 -16.56 16.26
C LYS A 4 5.98 -15.33 15.88
N PRO A 5 6.39 -14.54 14.88
CA PRO A 5 5.55 -13.46 14.36
C PRO A 5 4.17 -13.96 13.95
N HIS A 6 3.12 -13.30 14.43
CA HIS A 6 1.73 -13.62 14.10
C HIS A 6 0.99 -12.33 13.75
N PHE A 7 0.47 -12.26 12.53
CA PHE A 7 -0.20 -11.07 12.01
C PHE A 7 -1.72 -11.06 12.19
N ASN A 8 -2.32 -12.23 12.48
CA ASN A 8 -3.77 -12.39 12.57
C ASN A 8 -4.51 -11.80 11.34
N PHE A 9 -4.09 -12.20 10.15
CA PHE A 9 -4.62 -11.64 8.91
C PHE A 9 -6.12 -11.89 8.74
N ASP A 10 -6.78 -10.90 8.14
CA ASP A 10 -8.16 -10.94 7.70
C ASP A 10 -8.28 -10.35 6.28
N ASN A 11 -8.00 -11.17 5.26
CA ASN A 11 -7.85 -10.75 3.85
C ASN A 11 -9.20 -10.51 3.11
N SER A 12 -9.98 -9.55 3.58
CA SER A 12 -11.22 -9.08 2.95
C SER A 12 -11.08 -8.62 1.50
N PHE A 13 -9.96 -8.00 1.09
CA PHE A 13 -9.74 -7.59 -0.30
C PHE A 13 -9.67 -8.81 -1.23
N ALA A 14 -8.86 -9.82 -0.84
CA ALA A 14 -8.70 -11.05 -1.61
C ALA A 14 -10.04 -11.80 -1.75
N ARG A 15 -10.81 -11.90 -0.66
CA ARG A 15 -12.11 -12.58 -0.66
C ARG A 15 -13.19 -11.83 -1.44
N SER A 16 -13.21 -10.51 -1.37
CA SER A 16 -14.33 -9.72 -1.91
C SER A 16 -14.08 -9.20 -3.32
N LEU A 17 -12.84 -8.91 -3.71
CA LEU A 17 -12.53 -8.14 -4.94
C LEU A 17 -11.77 -8.96 -5.98
N GLU A 18 -12.20 -10.21 -6.19
CA GLU A 18 -11.74 -11.02 -7.32
C GLU A 18 -11.82 -10.24 -8.64
N GLY A 19 -10.75 -10.35 -9.45
CA GLY A 19 -10.59 -9.60 -10.69
C GLY A 19 -9.97 -8.20 -10.53
N PHE A 20 -9.72 -7.72 -9.31
CA PHE A 20 -8.91 -6.52 -9.03
C PHE A 20 -7.48 -6.84 -8.61
N PHE A 21 -7.07 -8.10 -8.67
CA PHE A 21 -5.71 -8.51 -8.33
C PHE A 21 -5.30 -9.78 -9.06
N VAL A 22 -4.02 -10.11 -8.94
CA VAL A 22 -3.47 -11.41 -9.27
C VAL A 22 -2.67 -11.90 -8.08
N SER A 23 -2.88 -13.15 -7.66
CA SER A 23 -2.04 -13.79 -6.64
C SER A 23 -0.60 -13.88 -7.14
N CYS A 24 0.35 -13.43 -6.33
CA CYS A 24 1.77 -13.50 -6.64
C CYS A 24 2.58 -13.65 -5.35
N GLN A 25 3.85 -13.96 -5.46
CA GLN A 25 4.75 -14.11 -4.31
C GLN A 25 5.90 -13.12 -4.45
N ALA A 26 6.56 -12.79 -3.33
CA ALA A 26 7.77 -12.00 -3.35
C ALA A 26 8.93 -12.79 -3.97
N GLU A 27 9.88 -12.06 -4.57
CA GLU A 27 11.20 -12.60 -4.88
C GLU A 27 12.06 -12.56 -3.61
N PRO A 28 12.67 -13.69 -3.20
CA PRO A 28 13.52 -13.71 -2.02
C PRO A 28 14.73 -12.78 -2.14
N ALA A 29 14.99 -11.99 -1.10
CA ALA A 29 16.21 -11.21 -0.96
C ALA A 29 17.43 -12.10 -0.64
N VAL A 30 18.56 -11.78 -1.25
CA VAL A 30 19.79 -12.61 -1.20
C VAL A 30 20.51 -12.53 0.14
N ALA A 31 20.70 -11.32 0.67
CA ALA A 31 21.39 -11.10 1.94
C ALA A 31 20.71 -9.96 2.70
N PRO A 32 19.49 -10.18 3.19
CA PRO A 32 18.69 -9.11 3.75
C PRO A 32 19.26 -8.61 5.08
N LYS A 33 19.12 -7.31 5.34
CA LYS A 33 19.39 -6.71 6.66
C LYS A 33 18.32 -5.69 7.01
N LEU A 34 17.80 -5.79 8.23
CA LEU A 34 16.88 -4.81 8.77
C LEU A 34 17.62 -3.49 8.98
N LEU A 35 17.15 -2.43 8.33
CA LEU A 35 17.72 -1.09 8.45
C LEU A 35 16.97 -0.26 9.49
N GLN A 36 15.65 -0.40 9.51
CA GLN A 36 14.77 0.31 10.44
C GLN A 36 13.49 -0.50 10.65
N PHE A 37 13.01 -0.54 11.89
CA PHE A 37 11.72 -1.13 12.27
C PHE A 37 10.94 -0.17 13.19
N ASN A 38 9.65 -0.02 12.91
CA ASN A 38 8.75 0.88 13.61
C ASN A 38 8.02 0.14 14.73
N HIS A 39 8.56 0.22 15.95
CA HIS A 39 8.01 -0.46 17.12
C HIS A 39 6.62 0.08 17.50
N GLU A 40 6.45 1.40 17.48
CA GLU A 40 5.18 2.06 17.82
C GLU A 40 4.07 1.64 16.84
N LEU A 41 4.35 1.66 15.54
CA LEU A 41 3.38 1.21 14.54
C LEU A 41 3.06 -0.29 14.66
N ALA A 42 4.03 -1.13 15.04
CA ALA A 42 3.77 -2.55 15.27
C ALA A 42 2.77 -2.76 16.42
N GLU A 43 2.94 -2.02 17.52
CA GLU A 43 2.01 -2.03 18.65
C GLU A 43 0.62 -1.50 18.27
N GLU A 44 0.55 -0.39 17.50
CA GLU A 44 -0.71 0.15 16.96
C GLU A 44 -1.46 -0.92 16.13
N LEU A 45 -0.74 -1.70 15.34
CA LEU A 45 -1.30 -2.79 14.52
C LEU A 45 -1.68 -4.03 15.32
N GLY A 46 -1.42 -4.05 16.63
CA GLY A 46 -1.68 -5.21 17.49
C GLY A 46 -0.71 -6.36 17.25
N LEU A 47 0.48 -6.07 16.73
CA LEU A 47 1.55 -7.03 16.46
C LEU A 47 2.55 -7.04 17.62
N ASP A 48 3.28 -8.16 17.78
CA ASP A 48 4.37 -8.27 18.76
C ASP A 48 5.66 -7.67 18.18
N PRO A 49 6.11 -6.48 18.64
CA PRO A 49 7.32 -5.84 18.12
C PRO A 49 8.58 -6.64 18.42
N VAL A 50 8.65 -7.38 19.54
CA VAL A 50 9.82 -8.18 19.90
C VAL A 50 9.96 -9.40 18.99
N ALA A 51 8.83 -10.03 18.63
CA ALA A 51 8.84 -11.10 17.65
C ALA A 51 9.21 -10.61 16.25
N LEU A 52 8.78 -9.40 15.87
CA LEU A 52 9.03 -8.82 14.54
C LEU A 52 10.41 -8.18 14.39
N ASP A 53 11.00 -7.65 15.46
CA ASP A 53 12.40 -7.21 15.47
C ASP A 53 13.34 -8.41 15.74
N SER A 54 13.23 -9.41 14.86
CA SER A 54 14.00 -10.65 14.93
C SER A 54 14.32 -11.17 13.54
N GLU A 55 15.16 -12.21 13.45
CA GLU A 55 15.44 -12.91 12.18
C GLU A 55 14.16 -13.43 11.50
N ALA A 56 13.14 -13.81 12.28
CA ALA A 56 11.87 -14.27 11.73
C ALA A 56 11.08 -13.11 11.08
N GLY A 57 11.08 -11.92 11.71
CA GLY A 57 10.46 -10.74 11.13
C GLY A 57 11.25 -10.22 9.91
N LEU A 58 12.59 -10.23 9.97
CA LEU A 58 13.43 -9.92 8.82
C LEU A 58 13.13 -10.83 7.62
N ALA A 59 12.95 -12.13 7.83
CA ALA A 59 12.57 -13.06 6.77
C ALA A 59 11.22 -12.72 6.14
N ILE A 60 10.27 -12.19 6.91
CA ILE A 60 8.96 -11.74 6.42
C ILE A 60 9.09 -10.42 5.64
N PHE A 61 9.71 -9.41 6.23
CA PHE A 61 9.85 -8.07 5.63
C PHE A 61 10.76 -8.05 4.39
N SER A 62 11.63 -9.05 4.24
CA SER A 62 12.44 -9.27 3.04
C SER A 62 11.72 -10.06 1.94
N GLY A 63 10.53 -10.58 2.19
CA GLY A 63 9.81 -11.46 1.26
C GLY A 63 10.33 -12.90 1.20
N ASN A 64 11.25 -13.28 2.08
CA ASN A 64 11.82 -14.64 2.11
C ASN A 64 10.87 -15.67 2.72
N VAL A 65 9.95 -15.22 3.59
CA VAL A 65 8.93 -16.06 4.22
C VAL A 65 7.57 -15.38 4.11
N THR A 66 6.60 -16.11 3.57
CA THR A 66 5.19 -15.70 3.63
C THR A 66 4.63 -16.06 5.01
N PRO A 67 4.18 -15.07 5.81
CA PRO A 67 3.66 -15.33 7.15
C PRO A 67 2.35 -16.12 7.11
N GLU A 68 2.07 -16.88 8.17
CA GLU A 68 0.84 -17.68 8.28
C GLU A 68 -0.41 -16.80 8.17
N GLY A 69 -1.39 -17.25 7.38
CA GLY A 69 -2.64 -16.52 7.10
C GLY A 69 -2.54 -15.43 6.03
N SER A 70 -1.35 -15.16 5.50
CA SER A 70 -1.14 -14.20 4.40
C SER A 70 -1.68 -14.76 3.08
N GLU A 71 -2.30 -13.90 2.27
CA GLU A 71 -2.72 -14.21 0.90
C GLU A 71 -2.07 -13.19 -0.07
N PRO A 72 -0.77 -13.36 -0.40
CA PRO A 72 -0.06 -12.34 -1.13
C PRO A 72 -0.62 -12.10 -2.55
N LEU A 73 -0.82 -10.83 -2.89
CA LEU A 73 -1.39 -10.41 -4.15
C LEU A 73 -0.83 -9.08 -4.66
N ALA A 74 -0.88 -8.87 -5.97
CA ALA A 74 -0.63 -7.60 -6.61
C ALA A 74 -1.95 -7.02 -7.12
N GLN A 75 -2.28 -5.79 -6.75
CA GLN A 75 -3.51 -5.15 -7.19
C GLN A 75 -3.40 -4.68 -8.63
N ALA A 76 -4.49 -4.79 -9.38
CA ALA A 76 -4.65 -4.24 -10.71
C ALA A 76 -5.36 -2.89 -10.62
N TYR A 77 -4.85 -1.89 -11.33
CA TYR A 77 -5.49 -0.59 -11.49
C TYR A 77 -5.13 0.01 -12.86
N ALA A 78 -5.87 1.02 -13.29
CA ALA A 78 -5.53 1.89 -14.41
C ALA A 78 -5.06 3.25 -13.85
N GLY A 79 -4.82 4.23 -14.71
CA GLY A 79 -4.45 5.57 -14.25
C GLY A 79 -4.32 6.57 -15.39
N HIS A 80 -4.64 7.83 -15.12
CA HIS A 80 -4.20 8.97 -15.91
C HIS A 80 -2.83 9.43 -15.42
N GLN A 81 -1.81 9.14 -16.21
CA GLN A 81 -0.44 9.55 -15.95
C GLN A 81 -0.12 10.82 -16.73
N PHE A 82 0.10 11.94 -16.03
CA PHE A 82 0.35 13.25 -16.64
C PHE A 82 -0.67 13.62 -17.74
N GLY A 83 -1.96 13.28 -17.51
CA GLY A 83 -3.07 13.53 -18.44
C GLY A 83 -3.29 12.45 -19.51
N GLY A 84 -2.35 11.52 -19.71
CA GLY A 84 -2.51 10.39 -20.62
C GLY A 84 -3.11 9.17 -19.92
N PHE A 85 -4.12 8.54 -20.52
CA PHE A 85 -4.74 7.35 -19.93
C PHE A 85 -3.93 6.08 -20.20
N ALA A 86 -3.55 5.38 -19.13
CA ALA A 86 -2.98 4.04 -19.14
C ALA A 86 -4.03 3.02 -18.69
N SER A 87 -4.57 2.27 -19.65
CA SER A 87 -5.66 1.29 -19.43
C SER A 87 -5.27 0.10 -18.54
N GLN A 88 -3.97 -0.12 -18.34
CA GLN A 88 -3.46 -1.15 -17.45
C GLN A 88 -2.14 -0.72 -16.79
N LEU A 89 -2.23 -0.56 -15.47
CA LEU A 89 -1.14 -0.44 -14.51
C LEU A 89 -1.31 -1.60 -13.52
N GLY A 90 -1.10 -1.34 -12.23
CA GLY A 90 -1.10 -2.32 -11.17
C GLY A 90 0.16 -2.24 -10.33
N ASP A 91 0.19 -3.01 -9.25
CA ASP A 91 1.32 -3.11 -8.34
C ASP A 91 2.51 -3.78 -9.03
N GLY A 92 3.26 -3.04 -9.84
CA GLY A 92 4.37 -3.56 -10.65
C GLY A 92 5.65 -3.85 -9.87
N ARG A 93 5.72 -3.41 -8.62
CA ARG A 93 6.84 -3.64 -7.69
C ARG A 93 6.35 -3.68 -6.25
N ALA A 94 5.08 -4.03 -6.05
CA ALA A 94 4.48 -4.05 -4.73
C ALA A 94 3.64 -5.32 -4.57
N LEU A 95 3.57 -5.81 -3.34
CA LEU A 95 2.88 -7.04 -2.98
C LEU A 95 2.13 -6.81 -1.68
N LEU A 96 0.80 -6.82 -1.73
CA LEU A 96 -0.01 -6.84 -0.51
C LEU A 96 0.19 -8.20 0.14
N LEU A 97 0.77 -8.27 1.33
CA LEU A 97 0.87 -9.52 2.11
C LEU A 97 -0.50 -9.91 2.66
N GLY A 98 -1.27 -8.93 3.09
CA GLY A 98 -2.60 -9.15 3.64
C GLY A 98 -3.09 -7.94 4.40
N GLU A 99 -4.16 -8.16 5.14
CA GLU A 99 -4.86 -7.13 5.89
C GLU A 99 -4.90 -7.52 7.36
N VAL A 100 -4.61 -6.59 8.26
CA VAL A 100 -4.73 -6.79 9.71
C VAL A 100 -5.81 -5.88 10.27
N ILE A 101 -6.32 -6.23 11.45
CA ILE A 101 -7.22 -5.38 12.23
C ILE A 101 -6.41 -4.77 13.38
N ASP A 102 -6.21 -3.45 13.34
CA ASP A 102 -5.45 -2.72 14.34
C ASP A 102 -6.14 -2.71 15.72
N ILE A 103 -5.45 -2.23 16.76
CA ILE A 103 -6.01 -2.24 18.12
C ILE A 103 -7.24 -1.33 18.26
N GLN A 104 -7.42 -0.37 17.35
CA GLN A 104 -8.61 0.49 17.22
C GLN A 104 -9.68 -0.11 16.30
N LYS A 105 -9.57 -1.39 15.94
CA LYS A 105 -10.52 -2.14 15.10
C LYS A 105 -10.63 -1.61 13.67
N ARG A 106 -9.61 -0.91 13.17
CA ARG A 106 -9.54 -0.47 11.79
C ARG A 106 -8.72 -1.44 10.96
N ARG A 107 -9.19 -1.72 9.75
CA ARG A 107 -8.47 -2.56 8.80
C ARG A 107 -7.29 -1.82 8.20
N ARG A 108 -6.11 -2.45 8.18
CA ARG A 108 -4.87 -1.92 7.62
C ARG A 108 -4.26 -2.91 6.64
N ASP A 109 -3.88 -2.41 5.46
CA ASP A 109 -3.11 -3.17 4.49
C ASP A 109 -1.64 -3.22 4.89
N ILE A 110 -0.97 -4.36 4.70
CA ILE A 110 0.49 -4.49 4.82
C ILE A 110 1.05 -4.88 3.45
N GLN A 111 1.85 -4.00 2.86
CA GLN A 111 2.39 -4.15 1.51
C GLN A 111 3.92 -4.09 1.49
N LEU A 112 4.57 -5.06 0.85
CA LEU A 112 6.00 -4.99 0.54
C LEU A 112 6.19 -4.26 -0.79
N LYS A 113 6.94 -3.16 -0.79
CA LYS A 113 7.29 -2.38 -1.99
C LYS A 113 8.78 -2.56 -2.29
N GLY A 114 9.08 -3.04 -3.50
CA GLY A 114 10.41 -3.46 -3.94
C GLY A 114 10.65 -4.97 -3.85
N SER A 115 9.61 -5.77 -3.58
CA SER A 115 9.69 -7.21 -3.32
C SER A 115 9.76 -8.09 -4.57
N GLY A 116 10.17 -7.55 -5.71
CA GLY A 116 10.30 -8.30 -6.96
C GLY A 116 9.17 -8.10 -7.95
N ARG A 117 9.23 -8.84 -9.05
CA ARG A 117 8.34 -8.67 -10.19
C ARG A 117 6.95 -9.24 -9.92
N THR A 118 5.98 -8.59 -10.53
CA THR A 118 4.59 -9.04 -10.60
C THR A 118 4.16 -9.07 -12.06
N PRO A 119 2.98 -9.62 -12.39
CA PRO A 119 2.40 -9.50 -13.73
C PRO A 119 2.24 -8.04 -14.21
N PHE A 120 2.28 -7.06 -13.31
CA PHE A 120 2.12 -5.63 -13.62
C PHE A 120 3.44 -4.87 -13.76
N SER A 121 4.61 -5.53 -13.68
CA SER A 121 5.91 -4.83 -13.74
C SER A 121 6.22 -4.15 -15.08
N ARG A 122 5.50 -4.45 -16.16
CA ARG A 122 5.62 -3.79 -17.49
C ARG A 122 7.06 -3.64 -18.00
N GLY A 123 7.92 -4.65 -17.76
CA GLY A 123 9.33 -4.65 -18.14
C GLY A 123 10.30 -4.10 -17.09
N GLY A 124 9.80 -3.51 -16.01
CA GLY A 124 10.59 -3.15 -14.83
C GLY A 124 11.05 -4.38 -14.04
N ASP A 125 12.10 -4.19 -13.24
CA ASP A 125 12.71 -5.22 -12.41
C ASP A 125 11.92 -5.57 -11.15
N GLY A 126 10.88 -4.81 -10.80
CA GLY A 126 10.09 -5.03 -9.59
C GLY A 126 10.82 -4.66 -8.29
N LYS A 127 12.04 -4.09 -8.37
CA LYS A 127 12.89 -3.80 -7.23
C LYS A 127 12.91 -2.30 -6.91
N ALA A 128 13.24 -1.96 -5.66
CA ALA A 128 13.42 -0.58 -5.23
C ALA A 128 14.87 -0.33 -4.83
N ALA A 129 15.38 0.86 -5.15
CA ALA A 129 16.68 1.30 -4.66
C ALA A 129 16.56 1.81 -3.22
N LEU A 130 17.66 1.72 -2.46
CA LEU A 130 17.73 2.05 -1.04
C LEU A 130 17.34 3.51 -0.74
N GLY A 131 17.85 4.47 -1.52
CA GLY A 131 17.55 5.90 -1.31
C GLY A 131 16.04 6.21 -1.34
N PRO A 132 15.32 5.83 -2.39
CA PRO A 132 13.85 5.96 -2.42
C PRO A 132 13.12 5.29 -1.26
N VAL A 133 13.52 4.08 -0.85
CA VAL A 133 12.91 3.36 0.28
C VAL A 133 13.08 4.14 1.59
N LEU A 134 14.29 4.60 1.89
CA LEU A 134 14.56 5.37 3.11
C LEU A 134 13.83 6.71 3.10
N ARG A 135 13.75 7.36 1.95
CA ARG A 135 13.00 8.62 1.82
C ARG A 135 11.51 8.42 2.02
N GLU A 136 10.93 7.37 1.44
CA GLU A 136 9.51 7.04 1.66
C GLU A 136 9.23 6.71 3.13
N TYR A 137 10.13 5.98 3.79
CA TYR A 137 10.04 5.71 5.23
C TYR A 137 10.03 7.03 6.03
N LEU A 138 11.04 7.89 5.83
CA LEU A 138 11.21 9.11 6.60
C LEU A 138 10.09 10.13 6.35
N VAL A 139 9.71 10.34 5.09
CA VAL A 139 8.69 11.34 4.74
C VAL A 139 7.30 10.85 5.15
N GLY A 140 6.99 9.57 4.99
CA GLY A 140 5.73 8.98 5.47
C GLY A 140 5.55 9.18 6.97
N GLU A 141 6.54 8.81 7.76
CA GLU A 141 6.46 8.98 9.23
C GLU A 141 6.50 10.45 9.67
N ALA A 142 7.22 11.33 8.96
CA ALA A 142 7.19 12.77 9.22
C ALA A 142 5.80 13.37 8.96
N MET A 143 5.13 12.98 7.87
CA MET A 143 3.77 13.42 7.56
C MET A 143 2.78 12.96 8.62
N HIS A 144 2.94 11.73 9.12
CA HIS A 144 2.14 11.22 10.23
C HIS A 144 2.34 12.04 11.51
N ALA A 145 3.60 12.32 11.88
CA ALA A 145 3.93 13.13 13.05
C ALA A 145 3.38 14.57 12.95
N LEU A 146 3.23 15.11 11.73
CA LEU A 146 2.59 16.40 11.45
C LEU A 146 1.04 16.33 11.45
N GLY A 147 0.46 15.16 11.71
CA GLY A 147 -0.99 14.96 11.67
C GLY A 147 -1.58 15.01 10.26
N ILE A 148 -0.79 14.74 9.23
CA ILE A 148 -1.24 14.67 7.84
C ILE A 148 -1.56 13.21 7.50
N PRO A 149 -2.77 12.90 7.00
CA PRO A 149 -3.10 11.53 6.59
C PRO A 149 -2.10 10.98 5.57
N THR A 150 -1.54 9.81 5.85
CA THR A 150 -0.46 9.22 5.06
C THR A 150 -0.36 7.71 5.29
N THR A 151 0.14 7.00 4.28
CA THR A 151 0.67 5.65 4.45
C THR A 151 1.86 5.67 5.41
N ARG A 152 1.88 4.69 6.31
CA ARG A 152 2.91 4.52 7.34
C ARG A 152 3.98 3.53 6.89
N ALA A 153 5.14 3.56 7.53
CA ALA A 153 6.26 2.68 7.23
C ALA A 153 6.60 1.80 8.44
N LEU A 154 6.39 0.48 8.30
CA LEU A 154 6.64 -0.50 9.36
C LEU A 154 8.09 -0.94 9.39
N ALA A 155 8.70 -1.21 8.23
CA ALA A 155 10.08 -1.67 8.14
C ALA A 155 10.76 -1.21 6.85
N ALA A 156 12.08 -1.00 6.93
CA ALA A 156 12.95 -0.85 5.78
C ALA A 156 14.06 -1.91 5.84
N VAL A 157 14.24 -2.65 4.75
CA VAL A 157 15.17 -3.77 4.65
C VAL A 157 16.06 -3.57 3.44
N SER A 158 17.38 -3.73 3.58
CA SER A 158 18.27 -3.86 2.41
C SER A 158 18.24 -5.30 1.90
N THR A 159 18.31 -5.52 0.59
CA THR A 159 18.18 -6.87 0.01
C THR A 159 19.50 -7.62 -0.18
N GLY A 160 20.62 -6.89 -0.13
CA GLY A 160 21.95 -7.39 -0.50
C GLY A 160 22.21 -7.45 -2.01
N GLU A 161 21.22 -7.11 -2.83
CA GLU A 161 21.35 -7.06 -4.28
C GLU A 161 21.60 -5.62 -4.78
N HIS A 162 22.10 -5.50 -6.01
CA HIS A 162 22.11 -4.22 -6.72
C HIS A 162 20.89 -4.10 -7.63
N VAL A 163 20.33 -2.90 -7.67
CA VAL A 163 19.25 -2.47 -8.55
C VAL A 163 19.84 -1.50 -9.57
N TYR A 164 19.70 -1.82 -10.85
CA TYR A 164 20.31 -1.04 -11.91
C TYR A 164 19.38 0.10 -12.34
N ARG A 165 19.85 1.35 -12.19
CA ARG A 165 19.24 2.56 -12.75
C ARG A 165 20.25 3.19 -13.70
N GLU A 166 20.47 4.50 -13.61
CA GLU A 166 21.61 5.15 -14.28
C GLU A 166 22.96 4.57 -13.78
N THR A 167 23.00 4.20 -12.50
CA THR A 167 24.14 3.53 -11.84
C THR A 167 23.62 2.31 -11.05
N PRO A 168 24.50 1.34 -10.70
CA PRO A 168 24.14 0.29 -9.77
C PRO A 168 23.93 0.88 -8.37
N LEU A 169 22.74 0.69 -7.82
CA LEU A 169 22.34 1.18 -6.48
C LEU A 169 22.02 0.00 -5.57
N PRO A 170 22.25 0.08 -4.24
CA PRO A 170 21.82 -0.95 -3.31
C PRO A 170 20.29 -1.12 -3.35
N GLY A 171 19.81 -2.36 -3.38
CA GLY A 171 18.41 -2.71 -3.34
C GLY A 171 17.82 -2.68 -1.92
N ALA A 172 16.54 -2.36 -1.83
CA ALA A 172 15.79 -2.34 -0.58
C ALA A 172 14.31 -2.65 -0.78
N ILE A 173 13.65 -3.03 0.32
CA ILE A 173 12.22 -3.27 0.44
C ILE A 173 11.66 -2.38 1.54
N LEU A 174 10.52 -1.74 1.27
CA LEU A 174 9.71 -1.03 2.26
C LEU A 174 8.51 -1.90 2.65
N THR A 175 8.26 -2.08 3.93
CA THR A 175 6.98 -2.58 4.43
C THR A 175 6.06 -1.39 4.72
N ARG A 176 5.16 -1.11 3.79
CA ARG A 176 4.20 0.00 3.83
C ARG A 176 2.88 -0.45 4.46
N VAL A 177 2.29 0.42 5.25
CA VAL A 177 1.01 0.22 5.92
C VAL A 177 0.03 1.31 5.51
N ALA A 178 -1.19 0.96 5.14
CA ALA A 178 -2.20 1.92 4.68
C ALA A 178 -3.60 1.57 5.20
N ALA A 179 -4.52 2.55 5.26
CA ALA A 179 -5.94 2.24 5.44
C ALA A 179 -6.47 1.37 4.28
N SER A 180 -6.04 1.65 3.05
CA SER A 180 -6.10 0.74 1.91
C SER A 180 -5.20 1.21 0.77
N HIS A 181 -4.87 0.32 -0.16
CA HIS A 181 -4.20 0.68 -1.43
C HIS A 181 -5.18 0.89 -2.59
N ILE A 182 -6.48 1.05 -2.31
CA ILE A 182 -7.49 1.37 -3.33
C ILE A 182 -7.33 2.82 -3.75
N ARG A 183 -7.35 3.05 -5.07
CA ARG A 183 -7.04 4.34 -5.69
C ARG A 183 -8.14 4.77 -6.64
N VAL A 184 -8.14 6.03 -7.05
CA VAL A 184 -8.98 6.49 -8.16
C VAL A 184 -8.73 5.61 -9.40
N GLY A 185 -7.46 5.29 -9.67
CA GLY A 185 -7.06 4.35 -10.72
C GLY A 185 -7.69 2.94 -10.63
N THR A 186 -8.03 2.47 -9.43
CA THR A 186 -8.71 1.17 -9.26
C THR A 186 -10.14 1.23 -9.81
N PHE A 187 -10.85 2.35 -9.60
CA PHE A 187 -12.16 2.59 -10.19
C PHE A 187 -12.07 2.78 -11.71
N GLU A 188 -11.06 3.52 -12.17
CA GLU A 188 -10.82 3.73 -13.61
C GLU A 188 -10.60 2.42 -14.36
N LEU A 189 -10.01 1.39 -13.74
CA LEU A 189 -9.85 0.07 -14.35
C LEU A 189 -11.18 -0.58 -14.74
N GLY A 190 -12.18 -0.53 -13.85
CA GLY A 190 -13.52 -1.05 -14.11
C GLY A 190 -14.26 -0.18 -15.11
N ALA A 191 -14.22 1.14 -14.91
CA ALA A 191 -14.91 2.11 -15.75
C ALA A 191 -14.43 2.08 -17.22
N ALA A 192 -13.12 2.00 -17.45
CA ALA A 192 -12.55 1.96 -18.79
C ALA A 192 -12.92 0.70 -19.59
N ARG A 193 -13.40 -0.35 -18.91
CA ARG A 193 -13.87 -1.60 -19.53
C ARG A 193 -15.39 -1.63 -19.72
N GLY A 194 -16.10 -0.57 -19.31
CA GLY A 194 -17.57 -0.53 -19.29
C GLY A 194 -18.20 -1.49 -18.27
N ASP A 195 -17.43 -1.98 -17.31
CA ASP A 195 -17.87 -2.99 -16.34
C ASP A 195 -18.48 -2.31 -15.10
N VAL A 196 -19.75 -1.93 -15.24
CA VAL A 196 -20.50 -1.19 -14.21
C VAL A 196 -20.67 -2.02 -12.93
N ASP A 197 -20.86 -3.33 -13.05
CA ASP A 197 -21.03 -4.21 -11.90
C ASP A 197 -19.74 -4.30 -11.08
N LYS A 198 -18.59 -4.33 -11.76
CA LYS A 198 -17.27 -4.27 -11.11
C LYS A 198 -17.02 -2.93 -10.41
N VAL A 199 -17.40 -1.82 -11.02
CA VAL A 199 -17.34 -0.49 -10.39
C VAL A 199 -18.24 -0.43 -9.16
N ARG A 200 -19.48 -0.94 -9.26
CA ARG A 200 -20.43 -0.99 -8.15
C ARG A 200 -19.89 -1.82 -6.99
N LYS A 201 -19.37 -3.02 -7.29
CA LYS A 201 -18.78 -3.92 -6.28
C LYS A 201 -17.61 -3.28 -5.54
N LEU A 202 -16.75 -2.55 -6.26
CA LEU A 202 -15.66 -1.79 -5.64
C LEU A 202 -16.17 -0.63 -4.79
N ALA A 203 -17.20 0.09 -5.24
CA ALA A 203 -17.83 1.17 -4.49
C ALA A 203 -18.44 0.65 -3.19
N ASP A 204 -19.23 -0.43 -3.23
CA ASP A 204 -19.84 -1.05 -2.05
C ASP A 204 -18.77 -1.47 -1.02
N TYR A 205 -17.68 -2.08 -1.49
CA TYR A 205 -16.55 -2.44 -0.65
C TYR A 205 -15.87 -1.21 -0.02
N ALA A 206 -15.60 -0.18 -0.83
CA ALA A 206 -14.94 1.04 -0.36
C ALA A 206 -15.81 1.84 0.63
N ILE A 207 -17.13 1.89 0.41
CA ILE A 207 -18.10 2.49 1.35
C ILE A 207 -18.04 1.76 2.68
N ALA A 208 -18.23 0.45 2.68
CA ALA A 208 -18.24 -0.34 3.91
C ALA A 208 -16.93 -0.23 4.70
N ARG A 209 -15.80 -0.06 3.99
CA ARG A 209 -14.47 0.02 4.61
C ARG A 209 -14.09 1.41 5.10
N HIS A 210 -14.37 2.46 4.33
CA HIS A 210 -13.81 3.79 4.55
C HIS A 210 -14.84 4.85 4.92
N TYR A 211 -16.08 4.69 4.45
CA TYR A 211 -17.13 5.69 4.59
C TYR A 211 -18.47 5.02 4.96
N PRO A 212 -18.53 4.22 6.03
CA PRO A 212 -19.74 3.45 6.36
C PRO A 212 -20.97 4.34 6.61
N ASP A 213 -20.75 5.59 7.04
CA ASP A 213 -21.81 6.56 7.27
C ASP A 213 -22.57 6.97 5.99
N THR A 214 -21.97 6.78 4.80
CA THR A 214 -22.64 7.11 3.52
C THR A 214 -23.58 6.02 3.05
N ALA A 215 -23.45 4.80 3.58
CA ALA A 215 -24.20 3.61 3.13
C ALA A 215 -25.73 3.74 3.28
N ASN A 216 -26.20 4.51 4.27
CA ASN A 216 -27.63 4.65 4.60
C ASN A 216 -28.24 5.98 4.11
N THR A 217 -27.54 6.70 3.24
CA THR A 217 -28.06 7.94 2.64
C THR A 217 -29.02 7.64 1.48
N GLU A 218 -29.78 8.65 1.02
CA GLU A 218 -30.70 8.49 -0.13
C GLU A 218 -29.95 8.10 -1.42
N ASN A 219 -28.72 8.58 -1.59
CA ASN A 219 -27.84 8.22 -2.71
C ASN A 219 -26.43 7.87 -2.20
N PRO A 220 -26.21 6.61 -1.77
CA PRO A 220 -24.95 6.20 -1.13
C PRO A 220 -23.70 6.45 -1.96
N TYR A 221 -23.78 6.29 -3.28
CA TYR A 221 -22.64 6.49 -4.17
C TYR A 221 -22.29 7.96 -4.37
N LEU A 222 -23.29 8.85 -4.40
CA LEU A 222 -23.05 10.28 -4.44
C LEU A 222 -22.44 10.76 -3.11
N ALA A 223 -23.02 10.35 -1.98
CA ALA A 223 -22.48 10.69 -0.66
C ALA A 223 -21.05 10.13 -0.46
N PHE A 224 -20.77 8.94 -0.97
CA PHE A 224 -19.41 8.38 -1.01
C PHE A 224 -18.46 9.22 -1.84
N PHE A 225 -18.87 9.63 -3.04
CA PHE A 225 -18.06 10.48 -3.90
C PHE A 225 -17.75 11.83 -3.24
N GLU A 226 -18.75 12.47 -2.62
CA GLU A 226 -18.59 13.71 -1.85
C GLU A 226 -17.61 13.52 -0.69
N ALA A 227 -17.74 12.44 0.08
CA ALA A 227 -16.83 12.16 1.20
C ALA A 227 -15.37 11.94 0.76
N VAL A 228 -15.15 11.25 -0.37
CA VAL A 228 -13.81 11.08 -0.96
C VAL A 228 -13.26 12.42 -1.44
N ALA A 229 -14.09 13.25 -2.08
CA ALA A 229 -13.70 14.57 -2.54
C ALA A 229 -13.30 15.49 -1.37
N ASP A 230 -14.06 15.48 -0.28
CA ASP A 230 -13.76 16.23 0.94
C ASP A 230 -12.46 15.76 1.59
N ALA A 231 -12.23 14.44 1.67
CA ALA A 231 -10.99 13.88 2.21
C ALA A 231 -9.77 14.31 1.38
N GLN A 232 -9.87 14.27 0.05
CA GLN A 232 -8.82 14.72 -0.87
C GLN A 232 -8.58 16.23 -0.77
N ALA A 233 -9.64 17.05 -0.69
CA ALA A 233 -9.53 18.50 -0.53
C ALA A 233 -8.84 18.86 0.80
N ALA A 234 -9.21 18.21 1.90
CA ALA A 234 -8.59 18.38 3.19
C ALA A 234 -7.11 17.97 3.19
N LEU A 235 -6.76 16.88 2.49
CA LEU A 235 -5.40 16.40 2.34
C LEU A 235 -4.52 17.42 1.59
N VAL A 236 -4.98 17.89 0.43
CA VAL A 236 -4.24 18.87 -0.38
C VAL A 236 -4.09 20.19 0.36
N ALA A 237 -5.12 20.64 1.09
CA ALA A 237 -5.00 21.84 1.92
C ALA A 237 -3.90 21.71 2.99
N ARG A 238 -3.76 20.53 3.62
CA ARG A 238 -2.66 20.25 4.56
C ARG A 238 -1.30 20.25 3.87
N TRP A 239 -1.19 19.67 2.67
CA TRP A 239 0.04 19.72 1.89
C TRP A 239 0.47 21.16 1.58
N MET A 240 -0.49 22.00 1.14
CA MET A 240 -0.23 23.40 0.86
C MET A 240 0.27 24.17 2.11
N ASN A 241 -0.33 23.92 3.28
CA ASN A 241 0.04 24.58 4.52
C ASN A 241 1.49 24.32 4.96
N ILE A 242 2.04 23.15 4.65
CA ILE A 242 3.42 22.80 5.00
C ILE A 242 4.39 22.95 3.81
N GLY A 243 3.91 23.42 2.66
CA GLY A 243 4.72 23.52 1.44
C GLY A 243 5.16 22.17 0.88
N PHE A 244 4.41 21.09 1.12
CA PHE A 244 4.71 19.77 0.57
C PHE A 244 4.32 19.68 -0.90
N ILE A 245 5.27 19.25 -1.74
CA ILE A 245 5.07 19.04 -3.17
C ILE A 245 5.17 17.54 -3.44
N HIS A 246 4.04 16.90 -3.78
CA HIS A 246 3.99 15.47 -4.08
C HIS A 246 4.72 15.11 -5.39
N GLY A 247 4.65 15.99 -6.39
CA GLY A 247 5.35 15.82 -7.69
C GLY A 247 4.68 14.89 -8.70
N VAL A 248 3.87 13.89 -8.28
CA VAL A 248 3.26 12.89 -9.18
C VAL A 248 1.80 12.59 -8.79
N MET A 249 0.93 13.59 -8.94
CA MET A 249 -0.50 13.47 -8.65
C MET A 249 -1.31 12.82 -9.77
N ASN A 250 -0.83 11.67 -10.26
CA ASN A 250 -1.59 10.84 -11.18
C ASN A 250 -2.77 10.18 -10.44
N THR A 251 -3.83 9.79 -11.14
CA THR A 251 -5.01 9.17 -10.50
C THR A 251 -4.70 7.80 -9.88
N ASP A 252 -3.65 7.11 -10.36
CA ASP A 252 -3.10 5.91 -9.72
C ASP A 252 -2.29 6.19 -8.46
N ASN A 253 -2.12 7.45 -8.05
CA ASN A 253 -1.52 7.84 -6.76
C ASN A 253 -2.51 8.54 -5.82
N MET A 254 -3.79 8.65 -6.18
CA MET A 254 -4.82 9.24 -5.33
C MET A 254 -5.59 8.13 -4.61
N THR A 255 -5.37 7.97 -3.30
CA THR A 255 -6.04 6.93 -2.50
C THR A 255 -7.50 7.28 -2.23
N ILE A 256 -8.36 6.27 -2.16
CA ILE A 256 -9.75 6.46 -1.77
C ILE A 256 -9.88 6.77 -0.27
N SER A 257 -8.90 6.36 0.55
CA SER A 257 -8.84 6.67 1.98
C SER A 257 -8.48 8.13 2.30
N GLY A 258 -8.00 8.91 1.31
CA GLY A 258 -7.51 10.26 1.56
C GLY A 258 -6.15 10.29 2.28
N GLU A 259 -5.35 9.24 2.16
CA GLU A 259 -3.97 9.18 2.65
C GLU A 259 -2.97 9.59 1.55
N THR A 260 -1.93 10.35 1.92
CA THR A 260 -0.74 10.54 1.09
C THR A 260 -0.08 9.19 0.82
N ILE A 261 0.31 8.90 -0.42
CA ILE A 261 0.95 7.65 -0.82
C ILE A 261 2.05 7.91 -1.87
N ASP A 262 2.96 6.95 -2.04
CA ASP A 262 3.91 6.92 -3.16
C ASP A 262 4.85 8.14 -3.20
N TYR A 263 5.68 8.22 -2.16
CA TYR A 263 6.77 9.18 -2.01
C TYR A 263 7.91 8.89 -3.01
N GLY A 264 7.69 9.34 -4.25
CA GLY A 264 8.61 9.25 -5.38
C GLY A 264 9.72 10.27 -5.34
#